data_AF-A0A8T1WWM0-F1
#
_entry.id   AF-A0A8T1WWM0-F1
#
_cell.length_a   1.000
_cell.length_b   1.000
_cell.length_c   1.000
_cell.angle_alpha   90.00
_cell.angle_beta   90.00
_cell.angle_gamma   90.00
#
_symmetry.space_group_name_H-M   'P 1'
#
loop_
_entity.id
_entity.type
_entity.pdbx_description
1 polymer ?
#
loop_
_entity_poly.entity_id
_entity_poly.type
_entity_poly.pdbx_seq_one_letter_code
_entity_poly.pdbx_strand_id
1 'polypeptide(L)'
;MPFRSLRPEERGNALATPLSAAARDFYSEKQSSVYTTAANASIQKDLTRHALELLQVDSKKSSGVVNENVFFLLDLGAGSGLSTTAAQDWFQERKMQAFVLAFDISASMLSLASSTTEEGQEMQSKAEFYCVVAA
;
A
#
# COMPACT_ATOMS: atom_id res chain seq x y z
N MET A 1 -1.69 27.41 13.87
CA MET A 1 -1.56 26.15 14.65
C MET A 1 -2.91 25.85 15.30
N PRO A 2 -3.77 25.01 14.71
CA PRO A 2 -5.19 24.91 15.09
C PRO A 2 -5.51 23.91 16.22
N PHE A 3 -4.52 23.33 16.91
CA PHE A 3 -4.77 22.29 17.93
C PHE A 3 -4.40 22.72 19.35
N ARG A 4 -4.95 23.84 19.85
CA ARG A 4 -4.49 24.43 21.12
C ARG A 4 -5.40 24.35 22.34
N SER A 5 -6.49 23.57 22.34
CA SER A 5 -7.39 23.58 23.51
C SER A 5 -8.28 22.36 23.72
N LEU A 6 -7.90 21.17 23.26
CA LEU A 6 -8.67 19.95 23.54
C LEU A 6 -7.89 18.96 24.40
N ARG A 7 -8.52 18.53 25.49
CA ARG A 7 -7.99 17.51 26.39
C ARG A 7 -7.92 16.15 25.66
N PRO A 8 -6.98 15.26 25.99
CA PRO A 8 -6.80 13.99 25.30
C PRO A 8 -8.09 13.15 25.15
N GLU A 9 -8.92 13.14 26.18
CA GLU A 9 -10.22 12.47 26.24
C GLU A 9 -11.28 13.08 25.29
N GLU A 10 -11.18 14.38 24.98
CA GLU A 10 -12.09 15.08 24.05
C GLU A 10 -11.71 14.85 22.58
N ARG A 11 -10.48 14.40 22.32
CA ARG A 11 -9.98 14.12 20.96
C ARG A 11 -10.63 12.87 20.38
N GLY A 12 -10.97 11.87 21.21
CA GLY A 12 -11.60 10.63 20.76
C GLY A 12 -12.94 10.86 20.06
N ASN A 13 -13.74 11.81 20.55
CA ASN A 13 -15.02 12.18 19.95
C ASN A 13 -14.89 13.22 18.82
N ALA A 14 -13.86 14.07 18.84
CA ALA A 14 -13.58 15.00 17.74
C ALA A 14 -12.96 14.30 16.50
N LEU A 15 -12.34 13.13 16.70
CA LEU A 15 -11.80 12.26 15.65
C LEU A 15 -12.88 11.44 14.92
N ALA A 16 -14.11 11.41 15.42
CA ALA A 16 -15.29 10.91 14.68
C ALA A 16 -15.77 11.94 13.63
N THR A 17 -14.84 12.71 13.06
CA THR A 17 -15.12 13.62 11.96
C THR A 17 -15.31 12.79 10.69
N PRO A 18 -16.44 12.96 9.96
CA PRO A 18 -16.73 12.19 8.76
C PRO A 18 -15.66 12.51 7.72
N LEU A 19 -14.84 11.52 7.34
CA LEU A 19 -13.67 11.69 6.45
C LEU A 19 -12.90 12.99 6.75
N SER A 20 -11.91 12.94 7.64
CA SER A 20 -10.93 14.04 7.81
C SER A 20 -10.68 14.71 6.45
N ALA A 21 -10.97 16.01 6.33
CA ALA A 21 -10.84 16.75 5.08
C ALA A 21 -9.49 16.47 4.39
N ALA A 22 -8.45 16.18 5.18
CA ALA A 22 -7.15 15.74 4.69
C ALA A 22 -7.21 14.49 3.78
N ALA A 23 -8.00 13.45 4.08
CA ALA A 23 -8.08 12.24 3.28
C ALA A 23 -8.79 12.44 1.92
N ARG A 24 -9.75 13.37 1.87
CA ARG A 24 -10.47 13.74 0.64
C ARG A 24 -9.71 14.78 -0.20
N ASP A 25 -9.03 15.70 0.47
CA ASP A 25 -8.43 16.86 -0.17
C ASP A 25 -6.92 16.67 -0.45
N PHE A 26 -6.32 15.54 -0.05
CA PHE A 26 -4.88 15.28 -0.31
C PHE A 26 -4.59 15.22 -1.81
N TYR A 27 -5.42 14.48 -2.56
CA TYR A 27 -5.40 14.45 -4.03
C TYR A 27 -6.81 14.49 -4.60
N SER A 28 -7.03 15.37 -5.59
CA SER A 28 -8.19 15.26 -6.47
C SER A 28 -8.04 14.09 -7.44
N GLU A 29 -9.16 13.55 -7.96
CA GLU A 29 -9.16 12.48 -8.97
C GLU A 29 -8.29 12.81 -10.20
N LYS A 30 -8.33 14.07 -10.64
CA LYS A 30 -7.52 14.56 -11.76
C LYS A 30 -6.02 14.57 -11.45
N GLN A 31 -5.63 14.81 -10.20
CA GLN A 31 -4.23 14.73 -9.80
C GLN A 31 -3.79 13.27 -9.68
N SER A 32 -4.62 12.41 -9.09
CA SER A 32 -4.32 10.99 -8.91
C SER A 32 -4.10 10.25 -10.23
N SER A 33 -4.89 10.56 -11.27
CA SER A 33 -4.74 9.91 -12.60
C SER A 33 -3.45 10.26 -13.34
N VAL A 34 -2.78 11.38 -13.02
CA VAL A 34 -1.47 11.73 -13.57
C VAL A 34 -0.37 10.84 -12.99
N TYR A 35 -0.56 10.30 -11.78
CA TYR A 35 0.43 9.46 -11.12
C TYR A 35 0.44 8.02 -11.62
N THR A 36 -0.62 7.56 -12.29
CA THR A 36 -0.78 6.17 -12.76
C THR A 36 -0.30 5.94 -14.21
N THR A 37 0.52 6.83 -14.77
CA THR A 37 1.06 6.63 -16.12
C THR A 37 2.02 5.43 -16.19
N ALA A 38 2.18 4.83 -17.37
CA ALA A 38 3.10 3.71 -17.58
C ALA A 38 4.56 4.05 -17.23
N ALA A 39 4.99 5.29 -17.49
CA ALA A 39 6.33 5.76 -17.13
C ALA A 39 6.52 5.80 -15.60
N ASN A 40 5.53 6.32 -14.87
CA ASN A 40 5.58 6.34 -13.41
C ASN A 40 5.51 4.94 -12.81
N ALA A 41 4.71 4.05 -13.39
CA ALA A 41 4.66 2.64 -12.99
C ALA A 41 6.01 1.94 -13.15
N SER A 42 6.72 2.19 -14.26
CA SER A 42 8.08 1.66 -14.47
C SER A 42 9.05 2.15 -13.41
N ILE A 43 9.06 3.46 -13.13
CA ILE A 43 9.95 4.05 -12.11
C ILE A 43 9.62 3.47 -10.73
N GLN A 44 8.35 3.37 -10.38
CA GLN A 44 7.92 2.80 -9.10
C GLN A 44 8.31 1.33 -8.96
N LYS A 45 8.23 0.56 -10.05
CA LYS A 45 8.66 -0.84 -10.06
C LYS A 45 10.16 -0.98 -9.75
N ASP A 46 10.99 -0.17 -10.39
CA ASP A 46 12.44 -0.19 -10.17
C ASP A 46 12.82 0.26 -8.76
N LEU A 47 12.20 1.34 -8.25
CA LEU A 47 12.42 1.81 -6.88
C LEU A 47 12.00 0.78 -5.85
N THR A 48 10.83 0.17 -6.03
CA THR A 48 10.31 -0.88 -5.12
C THR A 48 11.24 -2.08 -5.11
N ARG A 49 11.72 -2.53 -6.28
CA ARG A 49 12.69 -3.61 -6.38
C ARG A 49 13.94 -3.31 -5.57
N HIS A 50 14.54 -2.13 -5.74
CA HIS A 50 15.73 -1.74 -5.00
C HIS A 50 15.49 -1.65 -3.50
N ALA A 51 14.32 -1.15 -3.07
CA ALA A 51 13.96 -1.11 -1.66
C ALA A 51 13.88 -2.53 -1.05
N LEU A 52 13.27 -3.49 -1.76
CA LEU A 52 13.18 -4.88 -1.31
C LEU A 52 14.55 -5.58 -1.28
N GLU A 53 15.42 -5.28 -2.24
CA GLU A 53 16.81 -5.75 -2.25
C GLU A 53 17.59 -5.22 -1.03
N LEU A 54 17.41 -3.94 -0.68
CA LEU A 54 18.03 -3.31 0.50
C LEU A 54 17.51 -3.87 1.83
N LEU A 55 16.24 -4.29 1.88
CA LEU A 55 15.65 -4.95 3.04
C LEU A 55 16.25 -6.35 3.29
N GLN A 56 17.18 -6.81 2.44
CA GLN A 56 17.90 -8.07 2.59
C GLN A 56 16.95 -9.27 2.73
N VAL A 57 15.82 -9.22 2.03
CA VAL A 57 14.76 -10.23 2.06
C VAL A 57 15.31 -11.61 1.65
N ASP A 58 16.38 -11.64 0.84
CA ASP A 58 17.09 -12.86 0.40
C ASP A 58 18.22 -13.35 1.35
N SER A 59 18.58 -12.59 2.39
CA SER A 59 19.86 -12.73 3.09
C SER A 59 19.88 -13.73 4.26
N LYS A 60 18.81 -14.51 4.46
CA LYS A 60 18.81 -15.62 5.43
C LYS A 60 18.45 -16.94 4.78
N LYS A 61 19.43 -17.52 4.06
CA LYS A 61 19.59 -18.98 4.00
C LYS A 61 19.89 -19.49 5.42
N SER A 62 18.89 -19.52 6.28
CA SER A 62 18.96 -20.26 7.52
C SER A 62 19.05 -21.74 7.15
N SER A 63 20.19 -22.31 7.46
CA SER A 63 20.55 -23.72 7.36
C SER A 63 19.39 -24.69 7.62
N GLY A 64 19.13 -25.58 6.67
CA GLY A 64 18.82 -26.98 6.96
C GLY A 64 17.36 -27.43 7.15
N VAL A 65 16.38 -26.53 7.16
CA VAL A 65 14.96 -26.91 7.19
C VAL A 65 14.24 -26.15 6.08
N VAL A 66 13.37 -26.83 5.33
CA VAL A 66 12.52 -26.23 4.29
C VAL A 66 11.78 -25.06 4.92
N ASN A 67 12.29 -23.86 4.70
CA ASN A 67 11.82 -22.68 5.41
C ASN A 67 10.66 -22.11 4.60
N GLU A 68 9.45 -22.55 4.93
CA GLU A 68 8.18 -21.95 4.47
C GLU A 68 8.01 -20.56 5.10
N ASN A 69 8.95 -19.65 4.82
CA ASN A 69 8.90 -18.29 5.33
C ASN A 69 7.81 -17.54 4.59
N VAL A 70 6.77 -17.17 5.32
CA VAL A 70 5.76 -16.22 4.87
C VAL A 70 6.21 -14.82 5.26
N PHE A 71 6.36 -13.95 4.26
CA PHE A 71 6.71 -12.56 4.46
C PHE A 71 5.45 -11.73 4.70
N PHE A 72 5.54 -10.78 5.62
CA PHE A 72 4.50 -9.77 5.84
C PHE A 72 5.09 -8.41 5.46
N LEU A 73 4.59 -7.81 4.39
CA LEU A 73 5.01 -6.50 3.92
C LEU A 73 3.93 -5.47 4.26
N LEU A 74 4.36 -4.37 4.87
CA LEU A 74 3.53 -3.21 5.13
C LEU A 74 3.97 -2.07 4.20
N ASP A 75 3.12 -1.71 3.23
CA ASP A 75 3.33 -0.61 2.30
C ASP A 75 2.59 0.64 2.80
N LEU A 76 3.34 1.67 3.20
CA LEU A 76 2.80 2.91 3.77
C LEU A 76 2.94 4.05 2.77
N GLY A 77 1.81 4.70 2.46
CA GLY A 77 1.75 5.65 1.35
C GLY A 77 1.69 4.94 0.00
N ALA A 78 0.94 3.83 -0.06
CA ALA A 78 0.84 2.96 -1.23
C ALA A 78 0.26 3.67 -2.47
N GLY A 79 -0.39 4.82 -2.28
CA GLY A 79 -1.01 5.60 -3.34
C GLY A 79 -1.98 4.76 -4.15
N SER A 80 -1.75 4.71 -5.46
CA SER A 80 -2.54 3.93 -6.41
C SER A 80 -2.14 2.45 -6.48
N GLY A 81 -1.34 1.94 -5.54
CA GLY A 81 -0.93 0.55 -5.45
C GLY A 81 0.21 0.13 -6.39
N LEU A 82 0.88 1.07 -7.07
CA LEU A 82 1.97 0.74 -8.00
C LEU A 82 3.15 0.04 -7.30
N SER A 83 3.56 0.54 -6.13
CA SER A 83 4.58 -0.09 -5.29
C SER A 83 4.10 -1.43 -4.75
N THR A 84 2.83 -1.51 -4.32
CA THR A 84 2.22 -2.73 -3.80
C THR A 84 2.24 -3.85 -4.84
N THR A 85 1.81 -3.57 -6.08
CA THR A 85 1.86 -4.52 -7.19
C THR A 85 3.29 -4.90 -7.54
N ALA A 86 4.20 -3.94 -7.63
CA ALA A 86 5.61 -4.21 -7.90
C ALA A 86 6.26 -5.11 -6.83
N ALA A 87 5.87 -4.96 -5.56
CA ALA A 87 6.33 -5.81 -4.48
C ALA A 87 5.76 -7.24 -4.59
N GLN A 88 4.47 -7.38 -4.92
CA GLN A 88 3.85 -8.68 -5.16
C GLN A 88 4.55 -9.42 -6.30
N ASP A 89 4.76 -8.76 -7.45
CA ASP A 89 5.53 -9.29 -8.58
C ASP A 89 6.91 -9.80 -8.12
N TRP A 90 7.63 -8.99 -7.34
CA TRP A 90 8.98 -9.32 -6.88
C TRP A 90 9.03 -10.60 -6.02
N PHE A 91 8.05 -10.78 -5.12
CA PHE A 91 7.93 -11.99 -4.30
C PHE A 91 7.51 -13.20 -5.13
N GLN A 92 6.58 -13.03 -6.07
CA GLN A 92 6.14 -14.10 -6.98
C GLN A 92 7.28 -14.59 -7.89
N GLU A 93 8.04 -13.67 -8.50
CA GLU A 93 9.21 -13.97 -9.32
C GLU A 93 10.24 -14.84 -8.57
N ARG A 94 10.33 -14.69 -7.26
CA ARG A 94 11.23 -15.43 -6.36
C ARG A 94 10.59 -16.65 -5.69
N LYS A 95 9.33 -16.94 -5.99
CA LYS A 95 8.54 -18.02 -5.39
C LYS A 95 8.48 -17.93 -3.86
N MET A 96 8.39 -16.71 -3.35
CA MET A 96 8.28 -16.40 -1.93
C MET A 96 6.82 -16.11 -1.60
N GLN A 97 6.32 -16.66 -0.49
CA GLN A 97 4.98 -16.35 -0.03
C GLN A 97 4.99 -15.02 0.71
N ALA A 98 4.13 -14.08 0.32
CA ALA A 98 4.02 -12.80 0.99
C ALA A 98 2.56 -12.37 1.15
N PHE A 99 2.24 -11.84 2.32
CA PHE A 99 1.03 -11.06 2.57
C PHE A 99 1.42 -9.58 2.56
N VAL A 100 0.84 -8.82 1.65
CA VAL A 100 1.09 -7.37 1.53
C VAL A 100 -0.13 -6.63 2.03
N LEU A 101 0.07 -5.75 3.01
CA LEU A 101 -0.94 -4.84 3.51
C LEU A 101 -0.53 -3.42 3.13
N ALA A 102 -1.40 -2.73 2.40
CA ALA A 102 -1.14 -1.42 1.82
C ALA A 102 -2.06 -0.36 2.45
N PHE A 103 -1.48 0.77 2.83
CA PHE A 103 -2.20 1.90 3.40
C PHE A 103 -1.89 3.18 2.64
N ASP A 104 -2.93 3.96 2.36
CA ASP A 104 -2.80 5.34 1.93
C ASP A 104 -3.89 6.18 2.58
N ILE A 105 -3.60 7.47 2.79
CA ILE A 105 -4.58 8.41 3.35
C ILE A 105 -5.51 8.98 2.27
N SER A 106 -5.10 8.94 1.00
CA SER A 106 -5.82 9.50 -0.13
C SER A 106 -6.84 8.51 -0.67
N ALA A 107 -8.12 8.83 -0.45
CA ALA A 107 -9.22 8.01 -0.96
C ALA A 107 -9.21 7.91 -2.49
N SER A 108 -8.86 8.99 -3.20
CA SER A 108 -8.82 9.01 -4.67
C SER A 108 -7.68 8.14 -5.23
N MET A 109 -6.57 8.02 -4.52
CA MET A 109 -5.47 7.13 -4.90
C MET A 109 -5.86 5.66 -4.66
N LEU A 110 -6.45 5.35 -3.51
CA LEU A 110 -6.91 3.99 -3.21
C LEU A 110 -7.97 3.51 -4.20
N SER A 111 -8.87 4.39 -4.65
CA SER A 111 -9.86 4.05 -5.68
C SER A 111 -9.22 3.60 -6.99
N LEU A 112 -8.04 4.13 -7.35
CA LEU A 112 -7.30 3.70 -8.53
C LEU A 112 -6.66 2.32 -8.32
N ALA A 113 -6.17 2.04 -7.12
CA ALA A 113 -5.60 0.73 -6.77
C ALA A 113 -6.61 -0.42 -6.94
N SER A 114 -7.88 -0.20 -6.56
CA SER A 114 -8.94 -1.21 -6.76
C SER A 114 -9.30 -1.44 -8.24
N SER A 115 -9.12 -0.44 -9.10
CA SER A 115 -9.51 -0.53 -10.52
C SER A 115 -8.53 -1.31 -11.39
N THR A 116 -7.26 -1.40 -10.97
CA THR A 116 -6.22 -2.15 -11.69
C THR A 116 -6.35 -3.68 -11.60
N THR A 117 -7.29 -4.19 -10.80
CA THR A 117 -7.47 -5.63 -10.55
C THR A 117 -8.50 -6.28 -11.49
N GLU A 118 -9.28 -5.49 -12.25
CA GLU A 118 -10.34 -6.02 -13.12
C GLU A 118 -9.86 -6.46 -14.52
N GLU A 119 -8.65 -6.08 -14.95
CA GLU A 119 -8.08 -6.52 -16.24
C GLU A 119 -7.15 -7.74 -16.05
N GLY A 120 -7.77 -8.90 -15.83
CA GLY A 120 -7.27 -10.20 -16.28
C GLY A 120 -6.05 -10.80 -15.57
N GLN A 121 -6.27 -11.52 -14.47
CA GLN A 121 -5.55 -12.76 -14.15
C GLN A 121 -6.24 -13.50 -12.99
N GLU A 122 -6.66 -14.74 -13.21
CA GLU A 122 -6.97 -15.69 -12.14
C GLU A 122 -5.67 -15.99 -11.38
N MET A 123 -5.43 -15.28 -10.28
CA MET A 123 -4.32 -15.52 -9.38
C MET A 123 -4.84 -15.76 -7.97
N GLN A 124 -4.24 -16.77 -7.31
CA GLN A 124 -4.49 -17.19 -5.93
C GLN A 124 -4.95 -16.05 -5.02
N SER A 125 -6.19 -16.16 -4.55
CA SER A 125 -6.84 -15.38 -3.48
C SER A 125 -6.09 -14.12 -3.05
N LYS A 126 -6.07 -13.12 -3.94
CA LYS A 126 -5.58 -11.77 -3.66
C LYS A 126 -6.58 -11.13 -2.69
N ALA A 127 -6.25 -11.13 -1.40
CA ALA A 127 -7.06 -10.46 -0.39
C ALA A 127 -6.47 -9.08 -0.14
N GLU A 128 -6.97 -8.08 -0.87
CA GLU A 128 -6.61 -6.69 -0.65
C GLU A 128 -7.51 -6.10 0.43
N PHE A 129 -6.92 -5.79 1.58
CA PHE A 129 -7.63 -5.13 2.68
C PHE A 129 -7.26 -3.66 2.71
N TYR A 130 -8.09 -2.85 2.06
CA TYR A 130 -8.02 -1.39 2.20
C TYR A 130 -8.74 -0.98 3.48
N CYS A 131 -7.97 -0.71 4.53
CA CYS A 131 -8.52 -0.10 5.74
C CYS A 131 -8.73 1.39 5.49
N VAL A 132 -9.94 1.74 5.07
CA VAL A 132 -10.46 3.10 5.25
C VAL A 132 -11.02 3.17 6.66
N VAL A 133 -10.68 4.22 7.42
CA VAL A 133 -11.33 4.48 8.71
C VAL A 133 -12.83 4.70 8.42
N ALA A 134 -13.63 3.66 8.69
CA ALA A 134 -15.08 3.72 8.59
C ALA A 134 -15.65 4.58 9.73
N ALA A 135 -16.66 5.37 9.40
CA ALA A 135 -17.35 6.29 10.30
C ALA A 135 -18.05 5.58 11.47
#